data_AF-X6LEM1-F1
#
_entry.id   AF-X6LEM1-F1
#
_cell.length_a   1.000
_cell.length_b   1.000
_cell.length_c   1.000
_cell.angle_alpha   90.00
_cell.angle_beta   90.00
_cell.angle_gamma   90.00
#
_symmetry.space_group_name_H-M   'P 1'
#
loop_
_entity.id
_entity.type
_entity.pdbx_description
1 polymer ?
#
loop_
_entity_poly.entity_id
_entity_poly.type
_entity_poly.pdbx_seq_one_letter_code
_entity_poly.pdbx_strand_id
1 'polypeptide(L)'
;QQLIDEGNEKINCDFNGEMKKLNDHVDNSCPLNLLDCWYKPFGCAHECTKQKLQEHLTLKLKFHFDLVVKFVDSLKKTIKLNQDEIIQLKLKIELNEKKYEENRILINENISMELKKKEFLEKDNEIKKLEKELIKLRDEIERLKGNVSPSHSPKRKKINRCLA
;
A
#
# COMPACT_ATOMS: atom_id res chain seq x y z
N GLN A 1 25.72 25.10 -40.62
CA GLN A 1 26.75 25.50 -41.59
C GLN A 1 27.47 26.73 -41.05
N GLN A 2 28.69 26.57 -40.53
CA GLN A 2 29.72 27.59 -40.41
C GLN A 2 31.03 26.83 -40.12
N LEU A 3 31.80 26.60 -41.19
CA LEU A 3 33.16 26.10 -41.14
C LEU A 3 34.03 27.31 -40.79
N ILE A 4 34.61 27.32 -39.60
CA ILE A 4 35.65 28.28 -39.24
C ILE A 4 36.96 27.57 -39.55
N ASP A 5 37.64 28.08 -40.58
CA ASP A 5 38.99 27.74 -40.99
C ASP A 5 39.95 28.39 -39.98
N GLU A 6 40.38 27.62 -38.99
CA GLU A 6 41.41 28.03 -38.03
C GLU A 6 42.76 27.53 -38.52
N GLY A 7 43.70 28.46 -38.74
CA GLY A 7 45.07 28.18 -39.12
C GLY A 7 45.68 27.11 -38.22
N ASN A 8 45.81 25.90 -38.77
CA ASN A 8 46.44 24.77 -38.10
C ASN A 8 47.94 25.02 -37.99
N GLU A 9 48.39 25.65 -36.90
CA GLU A 9 49.71 25.32 -36.36
C GLU A 9 49.72 23.80 -36.13
N LYS A 10 50.58 23.10 -36.88
CA LYS A 10 50.63 21.65 -36.91
C LYS A 10 51.25 21.16 -35.60
N ILE A 11 50.43 20.97 -34.56
CA ILE A 11 50.85 20.39 -33.29
C ILE A 11 51.35 18.97 -33.60
N ASN A 12 52.59 18.69 -33.24
CA ASN A 12 53.21 17.37 -33.39
C ASN A 12 53.63 16.83 -32.02
N CYS A 13 53.61 15.50 -31.87
CA CYS A 13 54.19 14.82 -30.73
C CYS A 13 55.55 14.25 -31.16
N ASP A 14 56.60 14.60 -30.45
CA ASP A 14 57.98 14.17 -30.69
C ASP A 14 58.45 13.13 -29.67
N PHE A 15 57.53 12.42 -29.02
CA PHE A 15 57.85 11.40 -28.02
C PHE A 15 58.78 10.34 -28.60
N ASN A 16 60.00 10.27 -28.05
CA ASN A 16 61.02 9.30 -28.41
C ASN A 16 61.50 8.50 -27.18
N GLY A 17 60.57 8.12 -26.30
CA GLY A 17 60.83 7.39 -25.07
C GLY A 17 60.59 5.88 -25.16
N GLU A 18 60.87 5.18 -24.07
CA GLU A 18 60.56 3.75 -23.94
C GLU A 18 59.04 3.48 -24.05
N MET A 19 58.66 2.37 -24.68
CA MET A 19 57.26 1.95 -24.82
C MET A 19 56.51 1.88 -23.47
N LYS A 20 57.21 1.50 -22.38
CA LYS A 20 56.63 1.46 -21.03
C LYS A 20 56.17 2.82 -20.51
N LYS A 21 56.70 3.92 -21.06
CA LYS A 21 56.36 5.30 -20.70
C LYS A 21 55.32 5.93 -21.64
N LEU A 22 54.87 5.21 -22.68
CA LEU A 22 53.96 5.75 -23.68
C LEU A 22 52.60 6.13 -23.07
N ASN A 23 52.00 5.27 -22.26
CA ASN A 23 50.70 5.55 -21.65
C ASN A 23 50.76 6.77 -20.72
N ASP A 24 51.79 6.83 -19.87
CA ASP A 24 52.03 7.98 -19.00
C ASP A 24 52.22 9.28 -19.81
N HIS A 25 52.96 9.21 -20.93
CA HIS A 25 53.07 10.34 -21.84
C HIS A 25 51.70 10.74 -22.41
N VAL A 26 50.95 9.81 -22.98
CA VAL A 26 49.62 10.07 -23.57
C VAL A 26 48.71 10.75 -22.56
N ASP A 27 48.60 10.21 -21.35
CA ASP A 27 47.64 10.69 -20.35
C ASP A 27 48.06 12.04 -19.75
N ASN A 28 49.36 12.23 -19.49
CA ASN A 28 49.82 13.35 -18.65
C ASN A 28 50.51 14.48 -19.43
N SER A 29 51.12 14.17 -20.58
CA SER A 29 52.09 15.08 -21.23
C SER A 29 51.90 15.27 -22.72
N CYS A 30 51.17 14.39 -23.40
CA CYS A 30 51.06 14.40 -24.85
C CYS A 30 50.24 15.60 -25.32
N PRO A 31 50.80 16.47 -26.18
CA PRO A 31 50.06 17.63 -26.69
C PRO A 31 48.89 17.25 -27.59
N LEU A 32 48.88 16.00 -28.09
CA LEU A 32 47.81 15.43 -28.91
C LEU A 32 46.72 14.74 -28.09
N ASN A 33 46.87 14.64 -26.77
CA ASN A 33 45.84 14.03 -25.93
C ASN A 33 44.54 14.85 -26.01
N LEU A 34 43.45 14.18 -26.35
CA LEU A 34 42.13 14.78 -26.42
C LEU A 34 41.46 14.69 -25.04
N LEU A 35 40.95 15.82 -24.58
CA LEU A 35 40.21 15.92 -23.33
C LEU A 35 38.75 16.19 -23.65
N ASP A 36 37.90 15.51 -22.89
CA ASP A 36 36.47 15.80 -22.83
C ASP A 36 36.23 17.23 -22.33
N CYS A 37 35.25 17.90 -22.93
CA CYS A 37 34.72 19.13 -22.36
C CYS A 37 34.18 18.88 -20.94
N TRP A 38 34.46 19.80 -20.01
CA TRP A 38 33.97 19.71 -18.63
C TRP A 38 32.44 19.66 -18.53
N TYR A 39 31.74 20.09 -19.58
CA TYR A 39 30.30 20.07 -19.66
C TYR A 39 29.73 18.80 -20.33
N LYS A 40 30.54 17.75 -20.55
CA LYS A 40 30.09 16.45 -21.09
C LYS A 40 28.94 15.82 -20.31
N PRO A 41 28.90 15.83 -18.96
CA PRO A 41 27.76 15.34 -18.19
C PRO A 41 26.44 16.08 -18.47
N PHE A 42 26.50 17.31 -18.98
CA PHE A 42 25.33 18.12 -19.33
C PHE A 42 24.97 18.05 -20.82
N GLY A 43 25.74 17.30 -21.63
CA GLY A 43 25.47 17.06 -23.05
C GLY A 43 26.42 17.73 -24.04
N CYS A 44 27.55 18.32 -23.60
CA CYS A 44 28.57 18.79 -24.54
C CYS A 44 29.44 17.61 -25.02
N ALA A 45 29.32 17.24 -26.29
CA ALA A 45 30.10 16.13 -26.88
C ALA A 45 31.43 16.58 -27.50
N HIS A 46 31.94 17.77 -27.14
CA HIS A 46 33.19 18.28 -27.70
C HIS A 46 34.41 17.67 -27.00
N GLU A 47 35.40 17.30 -27.80
CA GLU A 47 36.69 16.77 -27.37
C GLU A 47 37.78 17.57 -28.08
N CYS A 48 38.77 18.06 -27.34
CA CYS A 48 39.84 18.90 -27.89
C CYS A 48 41.12 18.75 -27.08
N THR A 49 42.25 19.17 -27.65
CA THR A 49 43.54 19.16 -26.93
C THR A 49 43.49 20.11 -25.73
N LYS A 50 44.37 19.86 -24.74
CA LYS A 50 44.47 20.70 -23.53
C LYS A 50 44.64 22.19 -23.83
N GLN A 51 45.37 22.52 -24.90
CA GLN A 51 45.59 23.91 -25.32
C GLN A 51 44.31 24.58 -25.82
N LYS A 52 43.49 23.86 -26.60
CA LYS A 52 42.24 24.37 -27.18
C LYS A 52 41.05 24.30 -26.21
N LEU A 53 41.16 23.55 -25.12
CA LEU A 53 40.08 23.39 -24.15
C LEU A 53 39.64 24.72 -23.53
N GLN A 54 40.59 25.56 -23.10
CA GLN A 54 40.26 26.84 -22.46
C GLN A 54 39.57 27.80 -23.44
N GLU A 55 40.03 27.82 -24.69
CA GLU A 55 39.40 28.59 -25.76
C GLU A 55 37.98 28.09 -26.04
N HIS A 56 37.80 26.78 -26.20
CA HIS A 56 36.48 26.17 -26.34
C HIS A 56 35.53 26.55 -25.19
N LEU A 57 35.98 26.43 -23.94
CA LEU A 57 35.20 26.76 -22.75
C LEU A 57 34.78 28.24 -22.74
N THR A 58 35.67 29.13 -23.17
CA THR A 58 35.43 30.58 -23.21
C THR A 58 34.48 30.96 -24.34
N LEU A 59 34.74 30.49 -25.56
CA LEU A 59 33.93 30.78 -26.75
C LEU A 59 32.52 30.19 -26.68
N LYS A 60 32.37 29.06 -25.99
CA LYS A 60 31.08 28.36 -25.83
C LYS A 60 30.44 28.55 -24.47
N LEU A 61 30.87 29.54 -23.67
CA LEU A 61 30.37 29.77 -22.31
C LEU A 61 28.84 29.87 -22.24
N LYS A 62 28.21 30.63 -23.15
CA LYS A 62 26.74 30.75 -23.21
C LYS A 62 26.06 29.41 -23.49
N PHE A 63 26.59 28.64 -24.45
CA PHE A 63 26.06 27.31 -24.77
C PHE A 63 26.16 26.36 -23.57
N HIS A 64 27.29 26.36 -22.86
CA HIS A 64 27.47 25.57 -21.65
C HIS A 64 26.51 25.98 -20.53
N PHE A 65 26.31 27.28 -20.33
CA PHE A 65 25.33 27.79 -19.38
C PHE A 65 23.91 27.31 -19.72
N ASP A 66 23.51 27.36 -21.00
CA ASP A 66 22.20 26.88 -21.45
C ASP A 66 22.02 25.37 -21.20
N LEU A 67 23.07 24.56 -21.35
CA LEU A 67 23.04 23.14 -20.99
C LEU A 67 22.79 22.94 -19.49
N VAL A 68 23.49 23.68 -18.64
CA VAL A 68 23.32 23.60 -17.18
C VAL A 68 21.92 24.04 -16.77
N VAL A 69 21.39 25.14 -17.33
CA VAL A 69 20.02 25.60 -17.05
C VAL A 69 19.00 24.53 -17.44
N LYS A 70 19.11 23.95 -18.65
CA LYS A 70 18.22 22.87 -19.09
C LYS A 70 18.29 21.65 -18.16
N PHE A 71 19.48 21.30 -17.69
CA PHE A 71 19.68 20.20 -16.76
C PHE A 71 19.06 20.50 -15.37
N VAL A 72 19.24 21.71 -14.85
CA VAL A 72 18.60 22.12 -13.59
C VAL A 72 17.07 22.11 -13.71
N ASP A 73 16.53 22.54 -14.85
CA ASP A 73 15.09 22.52 -15.10
C ASP A 73 14.54 21.09 -15.23
N SER A 74 15.29 20.17 -15.83
CA SER A 74 14.90 18.76 -15.87
C SER A 74 14.91 18.15 -14.46
N LEU A 75 15.93 18.44 -13.65
CA LEU A 75 15.99 18.01 -12.26
C LEU A 75 14.81 18.55 -11.44
N LYS A 76 14.46 19.84 -11.58
CA LYS A 76 13.29 20.43 -10.91
C LYS A 76 12.00 19.71 -11.28
N LYS A 77 11.81 19.38 -12.57
CA LYS A 77 10.64 18.63 -13.04
C LYS A 77 10.60 17.23 -12.43
N THR A 78 11.71 16.50 -12.43
CA THR A 78 11.80 15.17 -11.83
C THR A 78 11.52 15.20 -10.33
N ILE A 79 12.08 16.16 -9.60
CA ILE A 79 11.82 16.33 -8.16
C ILE A 79 10.33 16.56 -7.91
N LYS A 80 9.68 17.43 -8.70
CA LYS A 80 8.25 17.69 -8.57
C LYS A 80 7.41 16.44 -8.84
N LEU A 81 7.72 15.69 -9.90
CA LEU A 81 7.04 14.44 -10.22
C LEU A 81 7.17 13.42 -9.07
N ASN A 82 8.38 13.27 -8.52
CA ASN A 82 8.61 12.36 -7.40
C ASN A 82 7.87 12.81 -6.13
N GLN A 83 7.76 14.12 -5.88
CA GLN A 83 6.96 14.66 -4.77
C GLN A 83 5.47 14.36 -4.95
N ASP A 84 4.94 14.54 -6.15
CA ASP A 84 3.55 14.23 -6.48
C ASP A 84 3.26 12.74 -6.29
N GLU A 85 4.18 11.86 -6.73
CA GLU A 85 4.06 10.42 -6.54
C GLU A 85 4.08 10.01 -5.05
N ILE A 86 4.98 10.61 -4.25
CA ILE A 86 5.03 10.38 -2.79
C ILE A 86 3.70 10.75 -2.14
N ILE A 87 3.08 11.88 -2.53
CA ILE A 87 1.77 12.30 -2.01
C ILE A 87 0.70 11.26 -2.37
N GLN A 88 0.66 10.81 -3.62
CA GLN A 88 -0.30 9.79 -4.06
C GLN A 88 -0.13 8.46 -3.33
N LEU A 89 1.12 8.03 -3.08
CA LEU A 89 1.39 6.81 -2.33
C LEU A 89 0.95 6.93 -0.87
N LYS A 90 1.18 8.08 -0.22
CA LYS A 90 0.71 8.32 1.16
C LYS A 90 -0.81 8.24 1.26
N LEU A 91 -1.54 8.87 0.35
CA LEU A 91 -3.00 8.80 0.30
C LEU A 91 -3.52 7.36 0.12
N LYS A 92 -2.87 6.56 -0.72
CA LYS A 92 -3.23 5.14 -0.90
C LYS A 92 -2.99 4.31 0.35
N ILE A 93 -1.89 4.57 1.09
CA ILE A 93 -1.59 3.90 2.35
C ILE A 93 -2.69 4.22 3.37
N GLU A 94 -3.00 5.50 3.59
CA GLU A 94 -4.05 5.92 4.54
C GLU A 94 -5.43 5.31 4.21
N LEU A 95 -5.78 5.25 2.92
CA LEU A 95 -7.03 4.63 2.48
C LEU A 95 -7.05 3.12 2.78
N ASN A 96 -5.93 2.43 2.55
CA ASN A 96 -5.82 1.00 2.81
C ASN A 96 -5.85 0.69 4.32
N GLU A 97 -5.24 1.54 5.15
CA GLU A 97 -5.32 1.42 6.61
C GLU A 97 -6.76 1.55 7.10
N LYS A 98 -7.52 2.52 6.60
CA LYS A 98 -8.95 2.66 6.92
C LYS A 98 -9.76 1.43 6.52
N LYS A 99 -9.55 0.92 5.30
CA LYS A 99 -10.20 -0.32 4.84
C LYS A 99 -9.83 -1.53 5.70
N TYR A 100 -8.59 -1.62 6.14
CA TYR A 100 -8.15 -2.70 7.01
C TYR A 100 -8.85 -2.62 8.37
N GLU A 101 -9.00 -1.43 8.95
CA GLU A 101 -9.70 -1.25 10.21
C GLU A 101 -11.21 -1.53 10.09
N GLU A 102 -11.86 -1.06 9.02
CA GLU A 102 -13.25 -1.41 8.71
C GLU A 102 -13.46 -2.92 8.60
N ASN A 103 -12.56 -3.61 7.89
CA ASN A 103 -12.60 -5.07 7.79
C ASN A 103 -12.40 -5.77 9.14
N ARG A 104 -11.52 -5.25 10.01
CA ARG A 104 -11.33 -5.79 11.36
C ARG A 104 -12.60 -5.67 12.20
N ILE A 105 -13.29 -4.54 12.13
CA ILE A 105 -14.57 -4.33 12.83
C ILE A 105 -15.61 -5.33 12.33
N LEU A 106 -15.78 -5.47 11.00
CA LEU A 106 -16.73 -6.41 10.40
C LEU A 106 -16.44 -7.88 10.79
N ILE A 107 -15.17 -8.28 10.86
CA ILE A 107 -14.78 -9.62 11.30
C ILE A 107 -15.19 -9.83 12.76
N ASN A 108 -14.95 -8.87 13.64
CA ASN A 108 -15.32 -8.97 15.05
C ASN A 108 -16.85 -9.03 15.24
N GLU A 109 -17.60 -8.25 14.48
CA GLU A 109 -19.08 -8.29 14.47
C GLU A 109 -19.59 -9.66 14.02
N ASN A 110 -19.02 -10.21 12.95
CA ASN A 110 -19.35 -11.55 12.46
C ASN A 110 -19.08 -12.62 13.50
N ILE A 111 -17.93 -12.58 14.19
CA ILE A 111 -17.60 -13.52 15.27
C ILE A 111 -18.63 -13.40 16.42
N SER A 112 -18.97 -12.18 16.82
CA SER A 112 -19.97 -11.94 17.87
C SER A 112 -21.35 -12.49 17.49
N MET A 113 -21.78 -12.29 16.23
CA MET A 113 -23.04 -12.83 15.72
C MET A 113 -23.06 -14.36 15.72
N GLU A 114 -21.97 -15.01 15.30
CA GLU A 114 -21.87 -16.47 15.32
C GLU A 114 -21.92 -17.06 16.74
N LEU A 115 -21.31 -16.38 17.73
CA LEU A 115 -21.44 -16.78 19.13
C LEU A 115 -22.89 -16.68 19.63
N LYS A 116 -23.57 -15.56 19.36
CA LYS A 116 -24.99 -15.39 19.73
C LYS A 116 -25.91 -16.41 19.08
N LYS A 117 -25.65 -16.79 17.82
CA LYS A 117 -26.40 -17.85 17.13
C LYS A 117 -26.26 -19.19 17.84
N LYS A 118 -25.06 -19.55 18.30
CA LYS A 118 -24.81 -20.79 19.06
C LYS A 118 -25.56 -20.78 20.39
N GLU A 119 -25.49 -19.68 21.15
CA GLU A 119 -26.24 -19.54 22.40
C GLU A 119 -27.75 -19.65 22.19
N PHE A 120 -28.27 -19.07 21.10
CA PHE A 120 -29.68 -19.16 20.75
C PHE A 120 -30.10 -20.61 20.45
N LEU A 121 -29.27 -21.34 19.71
CA LEU A 121 -29.52 -22.75 19.38
C LEU A 121 -29.52 -23.64 20.63
N GLU A 122 -28.62 -23.38 21.59
CA GLU A 122 -28.59 -24.10 22.88
C GLU A 122 -29.88 -23.87 23.67
N LYS A 123 -30.32 -22.61 23.78
CA LYS A 123 -31.59 -22.27 24.46
C LYS A 123 -32.81 -22.87 23.77
N ASP A 124 -32.84 -22.90 22.44
CA ASP A 124 -33.91 -23.52 21.66
C ASP A 124 -34.01 -25.03 21.94
N ASN A 125 -32.86 -25.72 22.08
CA ASN A 125 -32.82 -27.13 22.45
C ASN A 125 -33.32 -27.37 23.89
N GLU A 126 -33.00 -26.48 24.84
CA GLU A 126 -33.52 -26.54 26.21
C GLU A 126 -35.04 -26.34 26.26
N ILE A 127 -35.56 -25.35 25.53
CA ILE A 127 -37.01 -25.09 25.41
C ILE A 127 -37.72 -26.34 24.90
N LYS A 128 -37.23 -26.94 23.80
CA LYS A 128 -37.80 -28.18 23.25
C LYS A 128 -37.79 -29.35 24.24
N LYS A 129 -36.79 -29.41 25.13
CA LYS A 129 -36.73 -30.44 26.17
C LYS A 129 -37.81 -30.19 27.24
N LEU A 130 -37.93 -28.94 27.72
CA LEU A 130 -38.94 -28.55 28.69
C LEU A 130 -40.37 -28.71 28.15
N GLU A 131 -40.62 -28.39 26.88
CA GLU A 131 -41.91 -28.62 26.22
C GLU A 131 -42.33 -30.09 26.24
N LYS A 132 -41.38 -31.01 25.96
CA LYS A 132 -41.64 -32.46 26.05
C LYS A 132 -41.96 -32.90 27.47
N GLU A 133 -41.29 -32.35 28.47
CA GLU A 133 -41.56 -32.65 29.89
C GLU A 133 -42.94 -32.13 30.32
N LEU A 134 -43.31 -30.91 29.91
CA LEU A 134 -44.64 -30.33 30.17
C LEU A 134 -45.77 -31.15 29.54
N ILE A 135 -45.59 -31.67 28.32
CA ILE A 135 -46.57 -32.55 27.67
C ILE A 135 -46.77 -33.83 28.51
N LYS A 136 -45.68 -34.48 28.94
CA LYS A 136 -45.77 -35.70 29.77
C LYS A 136 -46.51 -35.45 31.09
N LEU A 137 -46.21 -34.33 31.76
CA LEU A 137 -46.88 -33.96 33.01
C LEU A 137 -48.37 -33.65 32.78
N ARG A 138 -48.72 -32.98 31.67
CA ARG A 138 -50.12 -32.74 31.30
C ARG A 138 -50.88 -34.07 31.12
N ASP A 139 -50.32 -35.01 30.37
CA ASP A 139 -50.94 -36.32 30.13
C ASP A 139 -51.14 -37.08 31.45
N GLU A 140 -50.19 -36.97 32.38
CA GLU A 140 -50.29 -37.58 33.70
C GLU A 140 -51.41 -36.97 34.56
N ILE A 141 -51.52 -35.64 34.58
CA ILE A 141 -52.61 -34.93 35.26
C ILE A 141 -53.98 -35.34 34.69
N GLU A 142 -54.10 -35.48 33.37
CA GLU A 142 -55.35 -35.93 32.72
C GLU A 142 -55.72 -37.36 33.12
N ARG A 143 -54.75 -38.29 33.17
CA ARG A 143 -54.97 -39.65 33.67
C ARG A 143 -55.46 -39.67 35.12
N LEU A 144 -54.85 -38.87 36.00
CA LEU A 144 -55.25 -38.80 37.40
C LEU A 144 -56.67 -38.24 37.58
N LYS A 145 -57.06 -37.24 36.77
CA LYS A 145 -58.43 -36.68 36.80
C LYS A 145 -59.50 -37.68 36.37
N GLY A 146 -59.23 -38.55 35.40
CA GLY A 146 -60.18 -39.58 34.94
C GLY A 146 -60.53 -40.62 36.00
N ASN A 147 -59.62 -40.89 36.95
CA ASN A 147 -59.84 -41.83 38.05
C ASN A 147 -60.66 -41.22 39.21
N VAL A 148 -60.92 -39.91 39.20
CA VAL A 148 -61.78 -39.22 40.16
C VAL A 148 -63.20 -39.12 39.58
N SER A 149 -63.93 -40.23 39.58
CA SER A 149 -65.39 -40.18 39.38
C SER A 149 -66.08 -39.67 40.66
N PRO A 150 -67.18 -38.91 40.56
CA PRO A 150 -67.78 -38.18 41.69
C PRO A 150 -68.58 -39.12 42.60
N SER A 151 -67.94 -39.79 43.54
CA SER A 151 -68.61 -40.44 44.66
C SER A 151 -68.70 -39.46 45.84
N HIS A 152 -69.77 -38.67 45.86
CA HIS A 152 -70.60 -38.34 47.05
C HIS A 152 -71.27 -36.98 46.86
N SER A 153 -72.49 -37.01 46.32
CA SER A 153 -73.49 -36.00 46.60
C SER A 153 -73.89 -36.08 48.09
N PRO A 154 -73.84 -34.98 48.87
CA PRO A 154 -74.45 -34.97 50.19
C PRO A 154 -75.97 -35.05 50.01
N LYS A 155 -76.57 -36.18 50.38
CA LYS A 155 -78.03 -36.33 50.45
C LYS A 155 -78.59 -35.26 51.40
N ARG A 156 -79.16 -34.18 50.87
CA ARG A 156 -80.02 -33.27 51.63
C ARG A 156 -81.18 -34.09 52.21
N LYS A 157 -81.14 -34.37 53.51
CA LYS A 157 -82.30 -34.90 54.25
C LYS A 157 -83.41 -33.85 54.17
N LYS A 158 -84.49 -34.16 53.45
CA LYS A 158 -85.77 -33.47 53.57
C LYS A 158 -86.29 -33.74 54.98
N ILE A 159 -86.33 -32.70 55.82
CA ILE A 159 -87.12 -32.71 57.05
C ILE A 159 -88.56 -32.40 56.62
N ASN A 160 -89.41 -33.43 56.59
CA ASN A 160 -90.86 -33.24 56.55
C ASN A 160 -91.29 -32.71 57.92
N ARG A 161 -91.85 -31.49 57.95
CA ARG A 161 -92.62 -30.98 59.07
C ARG A 161 -94.10 -31.12 58.68
N CYS A 162 -94.76 -32.15 59.22
CA CYS A 162 -96.22 -32.24 59.19
C CYS A 162 -96.82 -31.18 60.11
N LEU A 163 -97.98 -30.69 59.69
CA LEU A 163 -98.85 -29.70 60.29
C LEU A 163 -99.45 -30.17 61.63
N ALA A 164 -99.58 -29.22 62.57
CA ALA A 164 -100.76 -28.99 63.40
C ALA A 164 -100.71 -27.55 63.92
#